data_AF-A0A6J5YIM4-F1
#
_entry.id   AF-A0A6J5YIM4-F1
#
_cell.length_a   1.000
_cell.length_b   1.000
_cell.length_c   1.000
_cell.angle_alpha   90.00
_cell.angle_beta   90.00
_cell.angle_gamma   90.00
#
_symmetry.space_group_name_H-M   'P 1'
#
loop_
_entity.id
_entity.type
_entity.pdbx_description
1 polymer ?
#
loop_
_entity_poly.entity_id
_entity_poly.type
_entity_poly.pdbx_seq_one_letter_code
_entity_poly.pdbx_strand_id
1 'polypeptide(L)'
;MAFTISLLIYISLQDLRTHIISNRSLILLSISLYLTFDGEIHLVYGLLALFIFAAVGLVVSIGGGDIKLIVVLLLFGDVAISIDRYLAISMAVGCSHLLMSYLRNRNFSGYLALAPTICMPMLLSLALR
;
A
#
# COMPACT_ATOMS: atom_id res chain seq x y z
N MET A 1 5.64 2.07 16.15
CA MET A 1 4.22 1.83 15.82
C MET A 1 3.40 3.10 15.56
N ALA A 2 3.26 4.04 16.49
CA ALA A 2 2.50 5.28 16.20
C ALA A 2 3.08 6.08 15.00
N PHE A 3 4.41 6.14 14.89
CA PHE A 3 5.08 6.78 13.77
C PHE A 3 4.84 6.07 12.42
N THR A 4 4.85 4.73 12.36
CA THR A 4 4.52 3.97 11.13
C THR A 4 3.09 4.23 10.69
N ILE A 5 2.14 4.22 11.63
CA ILE A 5 0.73 4.51 11.35
C ILE A 5 0.58 5.91 10.76
N SER A 6 1.19 6.93 11.37
CA SER A 6 1.16 8.30 10.86
C SER A 6 1.77 8.42 9.45
N LEU A 7 2.85 7.69 9.17
CA LEU A 7 3.47 7.62 7.84
C LEU A 7 2.55 6.97 6.79
N LEU A 8 1.89 5.85 7.13
CA LEU A 8 0.93 5.18 6.25
C LEU A 8 -0.27 6.07 5.93
N ILE A 9 -0.79 6.78 6.93
CA ILE A 9 -1.87 7.77 6.75
C ILE A 9 -1.37 8.90 5.84
N TYR A 10 -0.18 9.44 6.10
CA TYR A 10 0.40 10.51 5.30
C TYR A 10 0.56 10.10 3.82
N ILE A 11 1.12 8.92 3.55
CA ILE A 11 1.29 8.40 2.18
C ILE A 11 -0.08 8.23 1.50
N SER A 12 -1.06 7.67 2.20
CA SER A 12 -2.41 7.46 1.66
C SER A 12 -3.10 8.80 1.32
N LEU A 13 -2.98 9.81 2.19
CA LEU A 13 -3.54 11.14 1.94
C LEU A 13 -2.80 11.90 0.84
N GLN A 14 -1.48 11.75 0.77
CA GLN A 14 -0.66 12.36 -0.26
C GLN A 14 -0.98 11.76 -1.63
N ASP A 15 -1.13 10.43 -1.72
CA ASP A 15 -1.53 9.74 -2.95
C ASP A 15 -2.92 10.18 -3.42
N LEU A 16 -3.87 10.34 -2.50
CA LEU A 16 -5.19 10.88 -2.82
C LEU A 16 -5.19 12.29 -3.41
N ARG A 17 -4.20 13.12 -3.04
CA ARG A 17 -4.09 14.50 -3.51
C ARG A 17 -3.29 14.62 -4.79
N THR A 18 -2.17 13.90 -4.89
CA THR A 18 -1.18 14.10 -5.94
C THR A 18 -0.98 12.90 -6.85
N HIS A 19 -1.57 11.73 -6.56
CA HIS A 19 -1.34 10.46 -7.27
C HIS A 19 0.15 10.11 -7.44
N ILE A 20 0.97 10.58 -6.50
CA ILE A 20 2.43 10.45 -6.55
C ILE A 20 2.90 9.99 -5.17
N ILE A 21 3.57 8.85 -5.15
CA ILE A 21 4.24 8.31 -3.97
C ILE A 21 5.73 8.66 -4.08
N SER A 22 6.23 9.49 -3.15
CA SER A 22 7.62 9.94 -3.19
C SER A 22 8.58 8.83 -2.75
N ASN A 23 9.75 8.72 -3.40
CA ASN A 23 10.79 7.78 -2.94
C ASN A 23 11.25 8.10 -1.51
N ARG A 24 11.24 9.38 -1.10
CA ARG A 24 11.62 9.80 0.26
C ARG A 24 10.65 9.26 1.31
N SER A 25 9.34 9.35 1.07
CA SER A 25 8.32 8.78 1.96
C SER A 25 8.41 7.27 2.04
N LEU A 26 8.77 6.59 0.94
CA LEU A 26 9.00 5.15 0.94
C LEU A 26 10.24 4.76 1.75
N ILE A 27 11.35 5.48 1.61
CA ILE A 27 12.56 5.21 2.42
C ILE A 27 12.26 5.40 3.92
N LEU A 28 11.57 6.48 4.28
CA LEU A 28 11.14 6.71 5.66
C LEU A 28 10.21 5.60 6.16
N LEU A 29 9.28 5.13 5.32
CA LEU A 29 8.41 4.01 5.64
C LEU A 29 9.21 2.73 5.87
N SER A 30 10.16 2.39 4.99
CA SER A 30 11.00 1.20 5.12
C SER A 30 11.79 1.20 6.44
N ILE A 31 12.44 2.31 6.78
CA ILE A 31 13.18 2.46 8.04
C ILE A 31 12.22 2.30 9.23
N SER A 32 11.05 2.94 9.14
CA SER A 32 10.06 2.89 10.21
C SER A 32 9.47 1.49 10.41
N LEU A 33 9.23 0.73 9.34
CA LEU A 33 8.74 -0.65 9.39
C LEU A 33 9.81 -1.57 9.96
N TYR A 34 11.05 -1.47 9.47
CA TYR A 34 12.19 -2.22 9.98
C TYR A 34 12.34 -2.06 11.50
N LEU A 35 12.20 -0.83 12.02
CA LEU A 35 12.24 -0.56 13.46
C LEU A 35 10.98 -1.04 14.22
N THR A 36 9.83 -1.15 13.56
CA THR A 36 8.57 -1.58 14.21
C THR A 36 8.47 -3.10 14.32
N PHE A 37 9.13 -3.82 13.44
CA PHE A 37 9.14 -5.29 13.39
C PHE A 37 10.53 -5.85 13.74
N ASP A 38 11.22 -5.21 14.71
CA ASP A 38 12.48 -5.68 15.32
C ASP A 38 13.59 -6.09 14.34
N GLY A 39 13.63 -5.44 13.17
CA GLY A 39 14.63 -5.67 12.15
C GLY A 39 14.37 -6.89 11.25
N GLU A 40 13.16 -7.45 11.26
CA GLU A 40 12.80 -8.53 10.35
C GLU A 40 12.76 -8.06 8.89
N ILE A 41 13.31 -8.88 7.99
CA ILE A 41 13.32 -8.63 6.55
C ILE A 41 12.88 -9.90 5.82
N HIS A 42 11.83 -9.75 5.04
CA HIS A 42 11.17 -10.80 4.28
C HIS A 42 11.65 -10.80 2.81
N LEU A 43 12.94 -11.05 2.59
CA LEU A 43 13.59 -10.92 1.27
C LEU A 43 12.92 -11.75 0.16
N VAL A 44 12.51 -12.99 0.47
CA VAL A 44 11.86 -13.89 -0.49
C VAL A 44 10.56 -13.28 -1.00
N TYR A 45 9.70 -12.81 -0.09
CA TYR A 45 8.41 -12.21 -0.43
C TYR A 45 8.61 -10.89 -1.19
N GLY A 46 9.56 -10.07 -0.77
CA GLY A 46 9.90 -8.82 -1.45
C GLY A 46 10.39 -9.00 -2.89
N LEU A 47 11.32 -9.94 -3.12
CA LEU A 47 11.82 -10.24 -4.47
C LEU A 47 10.72 -10.82 -5.35
N LEU A 48 9.94 -11.77 -4.83
CA LEU A 48 8.85 -12.39 -5.58
C LEU A 48 7.80 -11.33 -5.97
N ALA A 49 7.44 -10.44 -5.05
CA ALA A 49 6.56 -9.32 -5.32
C ALA A 49 7.13 -8.38 -6.38
N LEU A 50 8.40 -8.00 -6.28
CA LEU A 50 9.06 -7.15 -7.26
C LEU A 50 8.96 -7.74 -8.67
N PHE A 51 9.28 -9.03 -8.84
CA PHE A 51 9.22 -9.68 -10.15
C PHE A 51 7.80 -9.81 -10.69
N ILE A 52 6.85 -10.25 -9.85
CA ILE A 52 5.45 -10.41 -10.27
C ILE A 52 4.83 -9.06 -10.63
N PHE A 53 4.95 -8.06 -9.75
CA PHE A 53 4.35 -6.76 -10.00
C PHE A 53 5.07 -5.96 -11.08
N ALA A 54 6.37 -6.16 -11.29
CA ALA A 54 7.05 -5.61 -12.47
C ALA A 54 6.50 -6.23 -13.76
N ALA A 55 6.35 -7.56 -13.81
CA ALA A 55 5.80 -8.25 -14.98
C ALA A 55 4.34 -7.86 -15.25
N VAL A 56 3.49 -7.81 -14.20
CA VAL A 56 2.10 -7.36 -14.32
C VAL A 56 2.03 -5.88 -14.68
N GLY A 57 2.91 -5.05 -14.11
CA GLY A 57 2.99 -3.62 -14.39
C GLY A 57 3.26 -3.31 -15.86
N LEU A 58 4.01 -4.16 -16.56
CA LEU A 58 4.22 -4.06 -18.01
C LEU A 58 2.94 -4.28 -18.82
N VAL A 59 1.96 -5.02 -18.28
CA VAL A 59 0.72 -5.38 -18.98
C VAL A 59 -0.45 -4.47 -18.57
N VAL A 60 -0.53 -4.12 -17.28
CA VAL A 60 -1.72 -3.49 -16.67
C VAL A 60 -1.54 -1.99 -16.43
N SER A 61 -0.41 -1.40 -16.84
CA SER A 61 -0.11 0.03 -16.62
C SER A 61 -0.26 0.46 -15.16
N ILE A 62 0.19 -0.39 -14.24
CA ILE A 62 0.20 -0.10 -12.80
C ILE A 62 1.26 0.97 -12.51
N GLY A 63 0.93 1.93 -11.65
CA GLY A 63 1.85 2.98 -11.22
C GLY A 63 3.11 2.40 -10.57
N GLY A 64 4.29 2.82 -11.03
CA GLY A 64 5.56 2.37 -10.43
C GLY A 64 5.70 2.77 -8.95
N GLY A 65 4.98 3.79 -8.50
CA GLY A 65 4.89 4.15 -7.07
C GLY A 65 4.18 3.07 -6.25
N ASP A 66 3.05 2.56 -6.73
CA ASP A 66 2.26 1.53 -6.06
C ASP A 66 3.02 0.22 -5.95
N ILE A 67 3.72 -0.17 -7.02
CA ILE A 67 4.59 -1.36 -7.02
C ILE A 67 5.65 -1.24 -5.94
N LYS A 68 6.33 -0.08 -5.84
CA LYS A 68 7.34 0.14 -4.80
C LYS A 68 6.74 0.09 -3.39
N LEU A 69 5.55 0.65 -3.20
CA LEU A 69 4.85 0.61 -1.91
C LEU A 69 4.54 -0.83 -1.49
N ILE A 70 3.97 -1.64 -2.40
CA ILE A 70 3.69 -3.05 -2.13
C ILE A 70 4.97 -3.81 -1.77
N VAL A 71 6.05 -3.59 -2.52
CA VAL A 71 7.34 -4.23 -2.25
C VAL A 71 7.89 -3.84 -0.88
N VAL A 72 7.81 -2.56 -0.48
CA VAL A 72 8.24 -2.10 0.85
C VAL A 72 7.43 -2.76 1.96
N LEU A 73 6.10 -2.84 1.81
CA LEU A 73 5.23 -3.49 2.80
C LEU A 73 5.51 -4.99 2.92
N LEU A 74 5.79 -5.68 1.81
CA LEU A 74 6.11 -7.11 1.84
C LEU A 74 7.54 -7.41 2.29
N LEU A 75 8.47 -6.46 2.13
CA LEU A 75 9.86 -6.61 2.60
C LEU A 75 10.00 -6.42 4.11
N PHE A 76 9.34 -5.40 4.66
CA PHE A 76 9.57 -4.95 6.03
C PHE A 76 8.34 -5.01 6.92
N GLY A 77 7.18 -5.31 6.34
CA GLY A 77 5.93 -5.38 7.07
C GLY A 77 5.60 -6.79 7.49
N ASP A 78 4.99 -6.91 8.66
CA ASP A 78 4.39 -8.14 9.15
C ASP A 78 2.90 -7.90 9.45
N VAL A 79 2.07 -8.84 9.01
CA VAL A 79 0.62 -8.70 9.01
C VAL A 79 0.04 -9.64 10.07
N ALA A 80 -0.51 -9.05 11.14
CA ALA A 80 -1.16 -9.77 12.23
C ALA A 80 -2.54 -10.31 11.86
N ILE A 81 -3.17 -9.73 10.84
CA ILE A 81 -4.48 -10.16 10.35
C ILE A 81 -4.35 -11.30 9.35
N SER A 82 -5.36 -12.17 9.33
CA SER A 82 -5.43 -13.25 8.36
C SER A 82 -5.58 -12.73 6.92
N ILE A 83 -5.10 -13.52 5.95
CA ILE A 83 -5.05 -13.14 4.53
C ILE A 83 -6.44 -12.81 3.96
N ASP A 84 -7.47 -13.56 4.37
CA ASP A 84 -8.87 -13.32 4.02
C ASP A 84 -9.35 -11.93 4.48
N ARG A 85 -9.00 -11.52 5.71
CA ARG A 85 -9.32 -10.18 6.22
C ARG A 85 -8.52 -9.11 5.50
N TYR A 86 -7.24 -9.35 5.23
CA TYR A 86 -6.40 -8.43 4.48
C TYR A 86 -7.00 -8.14 3.09
N LEU A 87 -7.40 -9.18 2.37
CA LEU A 87 -8.06 -9.08 1.07
C LEU A 87 -9.43 -8.40 1.18
N ALA A 88 -10.24 -8.75 2.17
CA ALA A 88 -11.54 -8.13 2.38
C ALA A 88 -11.45 -6.62 2.64
N ILE A 89 -10.50 -6.18 3.47
CA ILE A 89 -10.27 -4.75 3.75
C ILE A 89 -9.78 -4.04 2.48
N SER A 90 -8.83 -4.64 1.77
CA SER A 90 -8.33 -4.11 0.50
C SER A 90 -9.47 -3.95 -0.51
N MET A 91 -10.30 -4.97 -0.70
CA MET A 91 -11.45 -4.91 -1.60
C MET A 91 -12.47 -3.86 -1.16
N ALA A 92 -12.80 -3.78 0.14
CA ALA A 92 -13.74 -2.79 0.65
C ALA A 92 -13.27 -1.36 0.39
N VAL A 93 -11.98 -1.06 0.63
CA VAL A 93 -11.39 0.27 0.38
C VAL A 93 -11.28 0.54 -1.12
N GLY A 94 -10.89 -0.44 -1.93
CA GLY A 94 -10.84 -0.29 -3.39
C GLY A 94 -12.23 -0.02 -3.99
N CYS A 95 -13.24 -0.78 -3.58
CA CYS A 95 -14.62 -0.59 -4.03
C CYS A 95 -15.19 0.77 -3.59
N SER A 96 -14.89 1.23 -2.37
CA SER A 96 -15.36 2.55 -1.92
C SER A 96 -14.71 3.69 -2.73
N HIS A 97 -13.43 3.58 -3.07
CA HIS A 97 -12.75 4.53 -3.97
C HIS A 97 -13.34 4.52 -5.37
N LEU A 98 -13.60 3.33 -5.94
CA LEU A 98 -14.25 3.21 -7.25
C LEU A 98 -15.65 3.83 -7.22
N LEU A 99 -16.44 3.57 -6.18
CA LEU A 99 -17.77 4.13 -6.01
C LEU A 99 -17.72 5.66 -5.88
N MET A 100 -16.81 6.21 -5.07
CA MET A 100 -16.63 7.65 -4.94
C MET A 100 -16.20 8.30 -6.27
N SER A 101 -15.27 7.68 -6.99
CA SER A 101 -14.83 8.16 -8.31
C SER A 101 -16.00 8.18 -9.31
N TYR A 102 -16.79 7.10 -9.33
CA TYR A 102 -17.98 7.01 -10.16
C TYR A 102 -19.04 8.05 -9.79
N LEU A 103 -19.33 8.24 -8.50
CA LEU A 103 -20.31 9.24 -8.05
C LEU A 103 -19.89 10.67 -8.41
N ARG A 104 -18.58 10.96 -8.35
CA ARG A 104 -18.04 12.30 -8.62
C ARG A 104 -17.93 12.62 -10.11
N ASN A 105 -17.41 11.67 -10.90
CA ASN A 105 -17.05 11.91 -12.30
C ASN A 105 -18.00 11.25 -13.30
N ARG A 106 -18.93 10.39 -12.83
CA ARG A 106 -19.81 9.52 -13.63
C ARG A 106 -19.10 8.62 -14.64
N ASN A 107 -17.78 8.48 -14.50
CA ASN A 107 -16.93 7.68 -15.36
C ASN A 107 -15.94 6.91 -14.49
N PHE A 108 -15.61 5.70 -14.92
CA PHE A 108 -14.52 4.91 -14.35
C PHE A 108 -13.13 5.30 -14.90
N SER A 109 -13.07 6.26 -15.83
CA SER A 109 -11.82 6.71 -16.42
C SER A 109 -11.08 7.66 -15.49
N GLY A 110 -9.95 7.21 -14.95
CA GLY A 110 -9.04 8.02 -14.15
C GLY A 110 -7.99 7.17 -13.45
N TYR A 111 -6.85 7.76 -13.10
CA TYR A 111 -5.87 7.12 -12.23
C TYR A 111 -6.47 7.02 -10.82
N LEU A 112 -6.67 5.80 -10.32
CA LEU A 112 -7.14 5.59 -8.95
C LEU A 112 -5.94 5.73 -8.00
N ALA A 113 -6.13 6.45 -6.89
CA ALA A 113 -5.18 6.42 -5.79
C ALA A 113 -5.24 5.03 -5.13
N LEU A 114 -4.23 4.19 -5.38
CA LEU A 114 -4.16 2.81 -4.90
C LEU A 114 -3.49 2.72 -3.53
N ALA A 115 -2.71 3.73 -3.12
CA ALA A 115 -2.02 3.70 -1.84
C ALA A 115 -2.96 3.51 -0.64
N PRO A 116 -4.14 4.16 -0.55
CA PRO A 116 -5.09 3.91 0.55
C PRO A 116 -5.52 2.45 0.60
N THR A 117 -5.77 1.83 -0.56
CA THR A 117 -6.18 0.42 -0.66
C THR A 117 -5.08 -0.53 -0.18
N ILE A 118 -3.82 -0.19 -0.48
CA ILE A 118 -2.64 -0.98 -0.10
C ILE A 118 -2.27 -0.78 1.38
N CYS A 119 -2.33 0.46 1.87
CA CYS A 119 -1.90 0.82 3.23
C CYS A 119 -2.93 0.44 4.31
N MET A 120 -4.23 0.45 4.01
CA MET A 120 -5.25 0.33 5.05
C MET A 120 -5.28 -1.02 5.78
N PRO A 121 -5.10 -2.18 5.11
CA PRO A 121 -4.97 -3.45 5.82
C PRO A 121 -3.75 -3.48 6.75
N MET A 122 -2.62 -2.91 6.33
CA MET A 122 -1.42 -2.80 7.17
C MET A 122 -1.64 -1.88 8.36
N LEU A 123 -2.30 -0.74 8.15
CA LEU A 123 -2.65 0.19 9.22
C LEU A 123 -3.52 -0.50 10.27
N LEU A 124 -4.55 -1.24 9.84
CA LEU A 124 -5.45 -1.95 10.74
C LEU A 124 -4.74 -3.13 11.44
N SER A 125 -3.84 -3.82 10.74
CA SER A 125 -2.95 -4.83 11.33
C SER A 125 -2.10 -4.26 12.46
N LEU A 126 -1.48 -3.09 12.23
CA LEU A 126 -0.67 -2.41 13.23
C LEU A 126 -1.50 -1.87 14.40
N ALA A 127 -2.75 -1.47 14.18
CA ALA A 127 -3.64 -0.98 15.24
C ALA A 127 -4.18 -2.09 16.15
N LEU A 128 -4.10 -3.35 15.72
CA LEU A 128 -4.55 -4.53 16.48
C LEU A 128 -3.42 -5.19 17.29
N ARG A 129 -2.16 -4.78 17.09
CA ARG A 129 -1.02 -5.19 17.91
C ARG A 129 -0.83 -4.25 19.09
#